data_AF-X1PPM9-F1
#
_entry.id   AF-X1PPM9-F1
#
_cell.length_a   1.000
_cell.length_b   1.000
_cell.length_c   1.000
_cell.angle_alpha   90.00
_cell.angle_beta   90.00
_cell.angle_gamma   90.00
#
_symmetry.space_group_name_H-M   'P 1'
#
loop_
_entity.id
_entity.type
_entity.pdbx_description
1 polymer ?
#
loop_
_entity_poly.entity_id
_entity_poly.type
_entity_poly.pdbx_seq_one_letter_code
_entity_poly.pdbx_strand_id
1 'polypeptide(L)'
;SSFALIDPPGYKRLRWSTIKKLTAHGSDWRGHKMELLIMFPLEMALLRNLTRSECQASITRLYGNHQWEEIKQDKLSGKIELSEVRGRLVELFKAGLRGLGYNYVEDFKPASLSHQPFYHLILASDSDTGAKILKDVWSKPRYLPCELLYSQEKVT
;
A
#
# COMPACT_ATOMS: atom_id res chain seq x y z
N SER A 1 -20.76 -3.19 -6.91
CA SER A 1 -19.38 -3.03 -6.42
C SER A 1 -19.39 -2.72 -4.95
N SER A 2 -18.75 -3.58 -4.15
CA SER A 2 -18.49 -3.34 -2.73
C SER A 2 -17.08 -2.78 -2.58
N PHE A 3 -16.85 -2.00 -1.54
CA PHE A 3 -15.57 -1.38 -1.24
C PHE A 3 -15.16 -1.70 0.20
N ALA A 4 -13.90 -2.06 0.41
CA ALA A 4 -13.34 -2.31 1.73
C ALA A 4 -12.08 -1.46 1.97
N LEU A 5 -12.13 -0.65 3.02
CA LEU A 5 -10.95 -0.01 3.60
C LEU A 5 -10.31 -0.99 4.59
N ILE A 6 -9.02 -1.28 4.41
CA ILE A 6 -8.22 -2.12 5.29
C ILE A 6 -7.17 -1.24 5.96
N ASP A 7 -7.44 -0.88 7.22
CA ASP A 7 -6.52 -0.12 8.08
C ASP A 7 -5.99 -1.01 9.22
N PRO A 8 -4.88 -1.73 9.00
CA PRO A 8 -4.29 -2.54 10.04
C PRO A 8 -3.52 -1.65 11.03
N PRO A 9 -3.60 -1.90 12.36
CA PRO A 9 -2.79 -1.18 13.34
C PRO A 9 -1.27 -1.44 13.20
N GLY A 10 -0.86 -2.31 12.27
CA GLY A 10 0.52 -2.61 11.93
C GLY A 10 0.63 -3.90 11.10
N TYR A 11 1.82 -4.13 10.53
CA TYR A 11 2.03 -5.25 9.59
C TYR A 11 1.71 -6.63 10.17
N LYS A 12 1.81 -6.83 11.49
CA LYS A 12 1.48 -8.11 12.15
C LYS A 12 -0.01 -8.49 12.07
N ARG A 13 -0.89 -7.50 11.90
CA ARG A 13 -2.35 -7.67 11.84
C ARG A 13 -2.88 -7.70 10.40
N LEU A 14 -2.10 -7.21 9.43
CA LEU A 14 -2.40 -7.38 8.01
C LEU A 14 -1.96 -8.77 7.56
N ARG A 15 -2.90 -9.73 7.49
CA ARG A 15 -2.61 -11.11 7.09
C ARG A 15 -3.08 -11.36 5.66
N TRP A 16 -2.23 -11.96 4.83
CA TRP A 16 -2.58 -12.34 3.46
C TRP A 16 -3.82 -13.23 3.39
N SER A 17 -3.99 -14.12 4.37
CA SER A 17 -5.18 -14.97 4.49
C SER A 17 -6.48 -14.17 4.58
N THR A 18 -6.46 -13.00 5.21
CA THR A 18 -7.64 -12.13 5.32
C THR A 18 -7.96 -11.54 3.96
N ILE A 19 -6.95 -11.06 3.24
CA ILE A 19 -7.11 -10.53 1.88
C ILE A 19 -7.66 -11.62 0.95
N LYS A 20 -7.11 -12.83 0.98
CA LYS A 20 -7.63 -13.97 0.20
C LYS A 20 -9.09 -14.27 0.49
N LYS A 21 -9.51 -14.26 1.77
CA LYS A 21 -10.92 -14.48 2.15
C LYS A 21 -11.82 -13.36 1.62
N LEU A 22 -11.38 -12.10 1.75
CA LEU A 22 -12.11 -10.95 1.22
C LEU A 22 -12.28 -11.04 -0.30
N THR A 23 -11.24 -11.42 -1.04
CA THR A 23 -11.32 -11.57 -2.50
C THR A 23 -12.14 -12.79 -2.93
N ALA A 24 -12.13 -13.88 -2.16
CA ALA A 24 -12.88 -15.10 -2.49
C ALA A 24 -14.40 -14.96 -2.24
N HIS A 25 -14.80 -14.14 -1.26
CA HIS A 25 -16.21 -14.00 -0.86
C HIS A 25 -16.80 -12.62 -1.16
N GLY A 26 -15.98 -11.65 -1.56
CA GLY A 26 -16.38 -10.28 -1.83
C GLY A 26 -16.76 -10.05 -3.29
N SER A 27 -17.47 -10.97 -3.94
CA SER A 27 -18.00 -10.71 -5.28
C SER A 27 -19.46 -10.25 -5.19
N ASP A 28 -19.83 -9.24 -5.97
CA ASP A 28 -21.23 -8.85 -6.12
C ASP A 28 -22.00 -9.86 -6.99
N TRP A 29 -23.32 -9.70 -7.08
CA TRP A 29 -24.20 -10.59 -7.85
C TRP A 29 -23.90 -10.62 -9.36
N ARG A 30 -23.13 -9.65 -9.89
CA ARG A 30 -22.66 -9.61 -11.28
C ARG A 30 -21.28 -10.23 -11.45
N GLY A 31 -20.67 -10.72 -10.37
CA GLY A 31 -19.34 -11.31 -10.38
C GLY A 31 -18.20 -10.30 -10.23
N HIS A 32 -18.47 -9.01 -10.01
CA HIS A 32 -17.40 -8.04 -9.79
C HIS A 32 -16.77 -8.24 -8.41
N LYS A 33 -15.44 -8.25 -8.36
CA LYS A 33 -14.67 -8.31 -7.12
C LYS A 33 -14.83 -7.01 -6.34
N MET A 34 -14.83 -7.13 -5.02
CA MET A 34 -14.77 -6.02 -4.10
C MET A 34 -13.45 -5.27 -4.26
N GLU A 35 -13.57 -3.95 -4.32
CA GLU A 35 -12.44 -3.03 -4.37
C GLU A 35 -11.80 -2.93 -2.99
N LEU A 36 -10.48 -3.01 -2.94
CA LEU A 36 -9.71 -2.93 -1.70
C LEU A 36 -8.88 -1.65 -1.69
N LEU A 37 -9.02 -0.85 -0.63
CA LEU A 37 -8.08 0.23 -0.33
C LEU A 37 -7.34 -0.13 0.95
N ILE A 38 -6.02 -0.32 0.86
CA ILE A 38 -5.20 -0.90 1.91
C ILE A 38 -4.19 0.13 2.39
N MET A 39 -4.22 0.44 3.68
CA MET A 39 -3.16 1.22 4.33
C MET A 39 -1.98 0.30 4.60
N PHE A 40 -1.01 0.31 3.67
CA PHE A 40 0.14 -0.57 3.72
C PHE A 40 1.20 -0.02 4.71
N PRO A 41 1.49 -0.72 5.82
CA PRO A 41 2.29 -0.20 6.94
C PRO A 41 3.81 -0.34 6.69
N LEU A 42 4.30 0.22 5.57
CA LEU A 42 5.68 0.08 5.12
C LEU A 42 6.68 0.77 6.06
N GLU A 43 6.58 2.10 6.17
CA GLU A 43 7.64 2.94 6.76
C GLU A 43 7.58 2.93 8.29
N MET A 44 6.37 2.96 8.84
CA MET A 44 6.16 2.95 10.30
C MET A 44 6.59 1.65 10.99
N ALA A 45 6.48 0.51 10.30
CA ALA A 45 6.60 -0.78 10.98
C ALA A 45 7.34 -1.86 10.18
N LEU A 46 7.04 -2.08 8.90
CA LEU A 46 7.63 -3.18 8.15
C LEU A 46 9.14 -3.00 7.96
N LEU A 47 9.60 -1.86 7.44
CA LEU A 47 11.01 -1.61 7.15
C LEU A 47 11.91 -1.72 8.38
N ARG A 48 11.45 -1.16 9.52
CA ARG A 48 12.17 -1.19 10.80
C ARG A 48 12.34 -2.61 11.37
N ASN A 49 11.47 -3.53 10.97
CA ASN A 49 11.46 -4.90 11.48
C ASN A 49 11.88 -5.93 10.43
N LEU A 50 12.25 -5.52 9.21
CA LEU A 50 12.56 -6.42 8.09
C LEU A 50 13.71 -7.39 8.40
N THR A 51 14.72 -6.94 9.15
CA THR A 51 15.92 -7.72 9.48
C THR A 51 15.81 -8.48 10.81
N ARG A 52 14.73 -8.28 11.58
CA ARG A 52 14.55 -8.86 12.91
C ARG A 52 14.02 -10.29 12.81
N SER A 53 14.76 -11.25 13.36
CA SER A 53 14.44 -12.69 13.31
C SER A 53 13.05 -13.02 13.88
N GLU A 54 12.68 -12.40 15.00
CA GLU A 54 11.41 -12.56 15.69
C GLU A 54 10.21 -12.01 14.89
N CYS A 55 10.46 -11.20 13.86
CA CYS A 55 9.43 -10.59 13.02
C CYS A 55 9.15 -11.39 11.75
N GLN A 56 10.04 -12.30 11.34
CA GLN A 56 9.98 -13.01 10.05
C GLN A 56 8.65 -13.74 9.82
N ALA A 57 8.18 -14.50 10.82
CA ALA A 57 6.90 -15.19 10.72
C ALA A 57 5.71 -14.25 10.48
N SER A 58 5.75 -13.02 11.02
CA SER A 58 4.71 -12.02 10.77
C SER A 58 4.80 -11.42 9.37
N ILE A 59 6.01 -11.24 8.84
CA ILE A 59 6.24 -10.74 7.48
C ILE A 59 5.81 -11.80 6.45
N THR A 60 6.14 -13.08 6.67
CA THR A 60 5.62 -14.19 5.85
C THR A 60 4.10 -14.24 5.87
N ARG A 61 3.45 -14.00 7.02
CA ARG A 61 1.98 -13.91 7.09
C ARG A 61 1.40 -12.71 6.34
N LEU A 62 2.11 -11.59 6.29
CA LEU A 62 1.71 -10.38 5.56
C LEU A 62 1.67 -10.65 4.05
N TYR A 63 2.74 -11.23 3.50
CA TYR A 63 2.86 -11.51 2.07
C TYR A 63 2.22 -12.85 1.65
N GLY A 64 2.04 -13.77 2.59
CA GLY A 64 1.57 -15.14 2.31
C GLY A 64 2.62 -16.04 1.67
N ASN A 65 3.89 -15.62 1.62
CA ASN A 65 5.01 -16.33 1.03
C ASN A 65 6.35 -15.86 1.65
N HIS A 66 7.46 -16.45 1.19
CA HIS A 66 8.82 -16.14 1.65
C HIS A 66 9.63 -15.25 0.68
N GLN A 67 9.03 -14.73 -0.39
CA GLN A 67 9.76 -13.96 -1.43
C GLN A 67 10.38 -12.67 -0.89
N TRP A 68 9.84 -12.12 0.20
CA TRP A 68 10.41 -10.94 0.88
C TRP A 68 11.79 -11.22 1.49
N GLU A 69 12.16 -12.49 1.71
CA GLU A 69 13.46 -12.85 2.28
C GLU A 69 14.61 -12.52 1.34
N GLU A 70 14.41 -12.63 0.02
CA GLU A 70 15.40 -12.22 -0.98
C GLU A 70 15.71 -10.72 -0.86
N ILE A 71 14.67 -9.89 -0.76
CA ILE A 71 14.81 -8.44 -0.54
C ILE A 71 15.57 -8.15 0.76
N LYS A 72 15.30 -8.91 1.83
CA LYS A 72 16.04 -8.81 3.09
C LYS A 72 17.52 -9.16 2.89
N GLN A 73 17.85 -10.23 2.17
CA GLN A 73 19.24 -10.64 1.95
C GLN A 73 20.01 -9.64 1.09
N ASP A 74 19.38 -9.12 0.03
CA ASP A 74 20.00 -8.08 -0.81
C ASP A 74 20.27 -6.80 0.00
N LYS A 75 19.35 -6.42 0.90
CA LYS A 75 19.58 -5.30 1.83
C LYS A 75 20.74 -5.57 2.80
N LEU A 76 20.78 -6.75 3.42
CA LEU A 76 21.82 -7.11 4.40
C LEU A 76 23.21 -7.22 3.76
N SER A 77 23.28 -7.63 2.49
CA SER A 77 24.52 -7.69 1.73
C SER A 77 24.92 -6.35 1.09
N GLY A 78 24.12 -5.29 1.26
CA GLY A 78 24.39 -3.97 0.69
C GLY A 78 24.23 -3.91 -0.83
N LYS A 79 23.58 -4.90 -1.47
CA LYS A 79 23.34 -4.93 -2.92
C LYS A 79 22.33 -3.89 -3.38
N ILE A 80 21.39 -3.53 -2.50
CA ILE A 80 20.31 -2.59 -2.80
C ILE A 80 20.17 -1.55 -1.70
N GLU A 81 19.87 -0.32 -2.12
CA GLU A 81 19.63 0.81 -1.23
C GLU A 81 18.23 0.78 -0.62
N LEU A 82 18.02 1.55 0.46
CA LEU A 82 16.74 1.57 1.17
C LEU A 82 15.56 2.05 0.29
N SER A 83 15.79 2.94 -0.67
CA SER A 83 14.79 3.36 -1.65
C SER A 83 14.32 2.20 -2.53
N GLU A 84 15.23 1.33 -2.95
CA GLU A 84 14.93 0.16 -3.75
C GLU A 84 14.21 -0.91 -2.92
N VAL A 85 14.63 -1.14 -1.67
CA VAL A 85 13.94 -2.04 -0.73
C VAL A 85 12.46 -1.68 -0.62
N ARG A 86 12.14 -0.39 -0.49
CA ARG A 86 10.76 0.10 -0.43
C ARG A 86 9.97 -0.26 -1.68
N GLY A 87 10.52 0.06 -2.85
CA GLY A 87 9.90 -0.25 -4.13
C GLY A 87 9.61 -1.73 -4.28
N ARG A 88 10.61 -2.58 -4.01
CA ARG A 88 10.48 -4.04 -4.11
C ARG A 88 9.45 -4.62 -3.14
N LEU A 89 9.37 -4.12 -1.90
CA LEU A 89 8.39 -4.58 -0.91
C LEU A 89 6.95 -4.21 -1.27
N VAL A 90 6.74 -3.02 -1.84
CA VAL A 90 5.43 -2.57 -2.33
C VAL A 90 5.02 -3.37 -3.57
N GLU A 91 5.92 -3.51 -4.54
CA GLU A 91 5.63 -4.30 -5.76
C GLU A 91 5.39 -5.77 -5.45
N LEU A 92 6.08 -6.36 -4.47
CA LEU A 92 5.80 -7.72 -4.03
C LEU A 92 4.35 -7.87 -3.53
N PHE A 93 3.86 -6.89 -2.76
CA PHE A 93 2.48 -6.91 -2.28
C PHE A 93 1.49 -6.72 -3.43
N LYS A 94 1.76 -5.78 -4.34
CA LYS A 94 0.93 -5.52 -5.54
C LYS A 94 0.89 -6.74 -6.47
N ALA A 95 2.01 -7.42 -6.67
CA ALA A 95 2.09 -8.66 -7.45
C ALA A 95 1.23 -9.76 -6.83
N GLY A 96 1.22 -9.89 -5.49
CA GLY A 96 0.30 -10.78 -4.80
C GLY A 96 -1.17 -10.47 -5.11
N LEU A 97 -1.56 -9.18 -5.10
CA LEU A 97 -2.93 -8.76 -5.39
C LEU A 97 -3.32 -9.06 -6.84
N ARG A 98 -2.41 -8.79 -7.80
CA ARG A 98 -2.59 -9.19 -9.21
C ARG A 98 -2.78 -10.70 -9.34
N GLY A 99 -2.02 -11.49 -8.58
CA GLY A 99 -2.17 -12.94 -8.49
C GLY A 99 -3.52 -13.43 -7.93
N LEU A 100 -4.29 -12.58 -7.24
CA LEU A 100 -5.67 -12.86 -6.83
C LEU A 100 -6.71 -12.46 -7.89
N GLY A 101 -6.27 -12.01 -9.07
CA GLY A 101 -7.11 -11.63 -10.21
C GLY A 101 -7.60 -10.19 -10.18
N TYR A 102 -6.91 -9.27 -9.47
CA TYR A 102 -7.15 -7.84 -9.61
C TYR A 102 -6.39 -7.30 -10.83
N ASN A 103 -7.11 -6.63 -11.73
CA ASN A 103 -6.56 -6.09 -12.98
C ASN A 103 -5.86 -4.75 -12.76
N TYR A 104 -6.37 -3.94 -11.84
CA TYR A 104 -5.89 -2.59 -11.56
C TYR A 104 -5.36 -2.54 -10.13
N VAL A 105 -4.02 -2.49 -9.99
CA VAL A 105 -3.35 -2.43 -8.68
C VAL A 105 -2.37 -1.28 -8.66
N GLU A 106 -2.73 -0.23 -7.93
CA GLU A 106 -2.01 1.04 -7.85
C GLU A 106 -1.58 1.32 -6.41
N ASP A 107 -0.47 2.04 -6.24
CA ASP A 107 -0.08 2.56 -4.93
C ASP A 107 0.08 4.08 -4.95
N PHE A 108 -0.36 4.70 -3.87
CA PHE A 108 -0.37 6.13 -3.70
C PHE A 108 0.40 6.51 -2.45
N LYS A 109 1.30 7.48 -2.60
CA LYS A 109 2.08 8.05 -1.52
C LYS A 109 1.37 9.31 -1.03
N PRO A 110 0.89 9.37 0.22
CA PRO A 110 0.34 10.60 0.78
C PRO A 110 1.46 11.62 0.78
N ALA A 111 1.31 12.69 -0.01
CA ALA A 111 2.37 13.65 -0.21
C ALA A 111 2.85 14.23 1.13
N SER A 112 4.16 14.29 1.30
CA SER A 112 4.79 15.36 2.08
C SER A 112 5.74 16.06 1.12
N LEU A 113 5.64 17.39 1.05
CA LEU A 113 6.53 18.24 0.25
C LEU A 113 8.00 18.15 0.71
N SER A 114 8.26 17.58 1.89
CA SER A 114 9.56 17.60 2.55
C SER A 114 9.97 16.29 3.23
N HIS A 115 9.09 15.28 3.31
CA HIS A 115 9.35 14.05 4.07
C HIS A 115 8.91 12.77 3.36
N GLN A 116 9.53 11.66 3.74
CA GLN A 116 9.13 10.32 3.34
C GLN A 116 7.69 10.05 3.83
N PRO A 117 6.75 9.58 2.97
CA PRO A 117 5.39 9.26 3.39
C PRO A 117 5.39 8.17 4.46
N PHE A 118 4.54 8.26 5.49
CA PHE A 118 4.50 7.26 6.57
C PHE A 118 3.87 5.91 6.16
N TYR A 119 3.05 5.90 5.12
CA TYR A 119 2.34 4.72 4.63
C TYR A 119 2.13 4.82 3.11
N HIS A 120 1.87 3.68 2.48
CA HIS A 120 1.35 3.64 1.11
C HIS A 120 -0.13 3.30 1.17
N LEU A 121 -0.96 3.95 0.35
CA LEU A 121 -2.31 3.46 0.06
C LEU A 121 -2.24 2.58 -1.17
N ILE A 122 -2.62 1.31 -1.04
CA ILE A 122 -2.66 0.38 -2.16
C ILE A 122 -4.11 0.14 -2.54
N LEU A 123 -4.47 0.47 -3.78
CA LEU A 123 -5.76 0.14 -4.36
C LEU A 123 -5.65 -1.17 -5.14
N ALA A 124 -6.62 -2.05 -5.00
CA ALA A 124 -6.85 -3.19 -5.89
C ALA A 124 -8.30 -3.20 -6.36
N SER A 125 -8.50 -3.17 -7.68
CA SER A 125 -9.80 -3.18 -8.34
C SER A 125 -9.79 -4.08 -9.56
N ASP A 126 -10.94 -4.66 -9.89
CA ASP A 126 -11.17 -5.35 -11.16
C ASP A 126 -11.74 -4.42 -12.24
N SER A 127 -12.15 -3.19 -11.84
CA SER A 127 -12.73 -2.17 -12.70
C SER A 127 -11.80 -0.97 -12.87
N ASP A 128 -11.62 -0.57 -14.13
CA ASP A 128 -10.85 0.62 -14.52
C ASP A 128 -11.46 1.91 -13.95
N THR A 129 -12.78 1.94 -13.75
CA THR A 129 -13.49 3.14 -13.28
C THR A 129 -13.04 3.56 -11.88
N GLY A 130 -12.95 2.62 -10.94
CA GLY A 130 -12.54 2.93 -9.57
C GLY A 130 -11.08 3.38 -9.48
N ALA A 131 -10.20 2.73 -10.26
CA ALA A 131 -8.81 3.13 -10.39
C ALA A 131 -8.65 4.54 -10.96
N LYS A 132 -9.40 4.88 -12.01
CA LYS A 132 -9.44 6.22 -12.60
C LYS A 132 -9.94 7.28 -11.62
N ILE A 133 -11.02 7.01 -10.89
CA ILE A 133 -11.56 7.93 -9.88
C ILE A 133 -10.52 8.21 -8.81
N LEU A 134 -9.91 7.17 -8.23
CA LEU A 134 -8.95 7.38 -7.15
C LEU A 134 -7.69 8.11 -7.63
N LYS A 135 -7.21 7.80 -8.84
CA LYS A 135 -6.10 8.51 -9.47
C LYS A 135 -6.41 9.98 -9.72
N ASP A 136 -7.60 10.27 -10.24
CA ASP A 136 -8.07 11.65 -10.44
C ASP A 136 -8.13 12.40 -9.10
N VAL A 137 -8.80 11.82 -8.08
CA VAL A 137 -8.89 12.42 -6.74
C VAL A 137 -7.51 12.63 -6.12
N TRP A 138 -6.58 11.69 -6.27
CA TRP A 138 -5.24 11.80 -5.69
C TRP A 138 -4.36 12.85 -6.37
N SER A 139 -4.59 13.09 -7.66
CA SER A 139 -3.87 14.09 -8.46
C SER A 139 -4.30 15.53 -8.19
N LYS A 140 -5.45 15.72 -7.52
CA LYS A 140 -5.96 17.05 -7.20
C LYS A 140 -5.19 17.68 -6.03
N PRO A 141 -4.93 19.01 -6.08
CA PRO A 141 -4.38 19.72 -4.95
C PRO A 141 -5.31 19.56 -3.75
N ARG A 142 -4.74 19.13 -2.62
CA ARG A 142 -5.48 19.02 -1.36
C ARG A 142 -5.36 20.34 -0.63
N TYR A 143 -6.46 21.07 -0.60
CA TYR A 143 -6.59 22.19 0.32
C TYR A 143 -6.92 21.62 1.69
N LEU A 144 -5.94 21.58 2.59
CA LEU A 144 -6.26 21.48 4.00
C LEU A 144 -6.91 22.82 4.39
N PRO A 145 -8.16 22.83 4.92
CA PRO A 145 -8.86 24.07 5.27
C PRO A 145 -8.06 24.99 6.22
N CYS A 146 -7.05 24.45 6.89
CA CYS A 146 -6.18 25.14 7.84
C CYS A 146 -4.90 25.74 7.21
N GLU A 147 -4.52 25.38 5.97
CA GLU A 147 -3.29 25.85 5.31
C GLU A 147 -3.52 27.04 4.37
N LEU A 148 -4.75 27.55 4.30
CA LEU A 148 -5.10 28.80 3.57
C LEU A 148 -4.69 30.08 4.30
N LEU A 149 -4.02 29.99 5.45
CA LEU A 149 -3.63 31.12 6.28
C LEU A 149 -2.13 31.42 6.20
N TYR A 150 -1.60 31.64 5.01
CA TYR A 150 -0.42 32.50 4.83
C TYR A 150 -0.62 33.39 3.61
N SER A 151 -1.13 34.59 3.92
CA SER A 151 -0.78 35.89 3.34
C SER A 151 -0.52 35.95 1.84
N GLN A 152 -1.49 36.51 1.10
CA GLN A 152 -1.14 37.27 -0.10
C GLN A 152 -0.29 38.48 0.34
N GLU A 153 1.03 38.39 0.22
CA GLU A 153 1.83 39.60 0.09
C GLU A 153 1.49 40.21 -1.28
N LYS A 154 0.67 41.27 -1.24
CA LYS A 154 0.54 42.17 -2.38
C LYS A 154 1.90 42.81 -2.60
N VAL A 155 2.55 42.43 -3.69
CA VAL A 155 3.64 43.22 -4.27
C VAL A 155 3.01 44.51 -4.81
N THR A 156 3.27 45.62 -4.13
CA THR A 156 3.19 46.99 -4.66
C THR A 156 4.59 47.53 -4.82
#